data_AF-A0A510VXA8-F1
#
_entry.id   AF-A0A510VXA8-F1
#
_cell.length_a   1.000
_cell.length_b   1.000
_cell.length_c   1.000
_cell.angle_alpha   90.00
_cell.angle_beta   90.00
_cell.angle_gamma   90.00
#
_symmetry.space_group_name_H-M   'P 1'
#
loop_
_entity.id
_entity.type
_entity.pdbx_description
1 polymer ?
#
loop_
_entity_poly.entity_id
_entity_poly.type
_entity_poly.pdbx_seq_one_letter_code
_entity_poly.pdbx_strand_id
1 'polypeptide(L)' 'MHELGIQSTMYRKRPKKPTTNTDTSQKPNLMRHLADLSGVVTTDITYIHLINQNWVYLATLFVVPRSHQNKTKHW' A
#
# COMPACT_ATOMS: atom_id res chain seq x y z
N MET A 1 -8.11 11.28 -41.70
CA MET A 1 -8.98 10.14 -41.32
C MET A 1 -10.47 10.50 -41.28
N HIS A 2 -10.86 11.73 -40.96
CA HIS A 2 -12.26 12.18 -41.06
C HIS A 2 -12.79 12.16 -42.52
N GLU A 3 -11.96 12.58 -43.48
CA GLU A 3 -12.25 12.48 -44.93
C GLU A 3 -12.31 11.03 -45.45
N LEU A 4 -11.72 10.08 -44.71
CA LEU A 4 -11.79 8.63 -44.99
C LEU A 4 -12.95 7.95 -44.24
N GLY A 5 -13.84 8.72 -43.59
CA GLY A 5 -14.97 8.20 -42.82
C GLY A 5 -14.59 7.54 -41.48
N ILE A 6 -13.33 7.60 -41.07
CA ILE A 6 -12.87 6.96 -39.82
C ILE A 6 -13.03 7.95 -38.66
N GLN A 7 -13.98 7.67 -37.78
CA GLN A 7 -14.24 8.45 -36.57
C GLN A 7 -13.65 7.74 -35.33
N SER A 8 -13.00 8.51 -34.46
CA SER A 8 -12.51 7.99 -33.17
C SER A 8 -13.67 7.52 -32.30
N THR A 9 -13.72 6.22 -32.00
CA THR A 9 -14.70 5.61 -31.10
C THR A 9 -14.54 6.07 -29.66
N MET A 10 -13.34 6.54 -29.30
CA MET A 10 -12.95 6.92 -27.94
C MET A 10 -13.76 8.12 -27.41
N TYR A 11 -14.21 9.00 -28.30
CA TYR A 11 -15.08 10.12 -27.93
C TYR A 11 -16.56 9.71 -27.79
N ARG A 12 -17.03 8.75 -28.61
CA ARG A 12 -18.44 8.34 -28.66
C ARG A 12 -18.84 7.29 -27.63
N LYS A 13 -17.90 6.49 -27.12
CA LYS A 13 -18.17 5.45 -26.12
C LYS A 13 -17.19 5.58 -24.97
N ARG A 14 -17.49 6.46 -24.01
CA ARG A 14 -16.98 6.29 -22.65
C ARG A 14 -17.98 5.38 -21.93
N PRO A 15 -17.74 4.05 -21.85
CA PRO A 15 -18.52 3.24 -20.93
C PRO A 15 -18.41 3.89 -19.55
N LYS A 16 -19.54 4.07 -18.84
CA LYS A 16 -19.51 4.55 -17.45
C LYS A 16 -18.58 3.60 -16.72
N LYS A 17 -17.45 4.12 -16.23
CA LYS A 17 -16.48 3.33 -15.50
C LYS A 17 -17.22 2.65 -14.34
N PRO A 18 -17.15 1.31 -14.20
CA PRO A 18 -17.71 0.64 -13.05
C PRO A 18 -17.18 1.34 -11.80
N THR A 19 -18.09 1.90 -11.01
CA THR A 19 -17.71 2.55 -9.77
C THR A 19 -17.65 1.46 -8.72
N THR A 20 -16.44 1.07 -8.34
CA THR A 20 -16.24 0.16 -7.22
C THR A 20 -16.55 0.93 -5.94
N ASN A 21 -17.71 0.69 -5.35
CA ASN A 21 -18.02 1.20 -4.02
C ASN A 21 -17.41 0.22 -3.00
N THR A 22 -16.42 0.68 -2.25
CA THR A 22 -15.91 -0.05 -1.10
C THR A 22 -16.79 0.29 0.10
N ASP A 23 -17.42 -0.72 0.69
CA ASP A 23 -18.24 -0.57 1.91
C ASP A 23 -17.39 -0.11 3.11
N THR A 24 -16.10 -0.43 3.08
CA THR A 24 -15.15 0.04 4.09
C THR A 24 -14.55 1.38 3.71
N SER A 25 -14.43 2.27 4.69
CA SER A 25 -13.61 3.48 4.57
C SER A 25 -12.19 3.13 4.12
N GLN A 26 -11.62 3.97 3.26
CA GLN A 26 -10.26 3.81 2.79
C GLN A 26 -9.31 3.85 4.00
N LYS A 27 -8.46 2.83 4.14
CA LYS A 27 -7.40 2.84 5.15
C LYS A 27 -6.47 4.03 4.89
N PRO A 28 -6.01 4.72 5.95
CA PRO A 28 -5.10 5.84 5.78
C PRO A 28 -3.84 5.38 5.04
N ASN A 29 -3.34 6.24 4.15
CA ASN A 29 -2.09 5.97 3.44
C ASN A 29 -0.94 5.91 4.46
N LEU A 30 -0.40 4.71 4.71
CA LEU A 30 0.72 4.50 5.61
C LEU A 30 1.97 5.30 5.21
N MET A 31 2.18 5.52 3.90
CA MET A 31 3.33 6.29 3.42
C MET A 31 3.21 7.79 3.73
N ARG A 32 2.02 8.29 4.04
CA ARG A 32 1.79 9.72 4.32
C ARG A 32 2.25 10.13 5.71
N HIS A 33 2.42 9.17 6.62
CA HIS A 33 2.77 9.38 8.03
C HIS A 33 4.02 8.59 8.44
N LEU A 34 5.05 8.51 7.59
CA LEU A 34 6.31 7.82 7.91
C LEU A 34 6.97 8.30 9.21
N ALA A 35 6.69 9.53 9.64
CA ALA A 35 7.22 10.09 10.88
C ALA A 35 6.57 9.49 12.14
N ASP A 36 5.34 8.96 12.04
CA ASP A 36 4.64 8.29 13.13
C ASP A 36 4.36 6.83 12.73
N LEU A 37 5.33 5.98 13.01
CA LEU A 37 5.22 4.54 12.84
C LEU A 37 4.56 3.87 14.06
N SER A 38 3.97 4.64 14.98
CA SER A 38 3.35 4.04 16.16
C SER A 38 2.11 3.23 15.77
N GLY A 39 2.15 1.92 16.06
CA GLY A 39 1.12 0.98 15.62
C GLY A 39 1.35 0.36 14.24
N VAL A 40 2.45 0.71 13.56
CA VAL A 40 2.93 -0.04 12.40
C VAL A 40 3.72 -1.25 12.92
N VAL A 41 3.33 -2.43 12.48
CA VAL A 41 4.09 -3.66 12.71
C VAL A 41 5.02 -3.83 11.52
N THR A 42 6.33 -3.85 11.78
CA THR A 42 7.33 -4.16 10.75
C THR A 42 7.63 -5.65 10.77
N THR A 43 7.96 -6.22 9.61
CA THR A 43 8.25 -7.66 9.50
C THR A 43 9.49 -7.84 8.66
N ASP A 44 10.50 -8.50 9.24
CA ASP A 44 11.66 -8.94 8.47
C ASP A 44 11.39 -10.35 7.94
N ILE A 45 11.53 -10.52 6.63
CA ILE A 45 11.35 -11.81 5.94
C ILE A 45 12.71 -12.26 5.43
N THR A 46 13.18 -13.40 5.94
CA THR A 46 14.46 -14.00 5.53
C THR A 46 14.20 -15.30 4.79
N TYR A 47 14.84 -15.47 3.64
CA TYR A 47 14.82 -16.69 2.85
C TYR A 47 15.97 -17.59 3.28
N ILE A 48 15.66 -18.80 3.71
CA ILE A 48 16.67 -19.78 4.12
C ILE A 48 16.63 -20.91 3.11
N HIS A 49 17.76 -21.15 2.47
CA HIS A 49 17.94 -22.28 1.58
C HIS A 49 18.38 -23.50 2.37
N LEU A 50 17.59 -24.56 2.33
CA LEU A 50 17.88 -25.81 3.02
C LEU A 50 18.74 -26.73 2.15
N ILE A 51 19.47 -27.64 2.80
CA ILE A 51 20.35 -28.61 2.14
C ILE A 51 19.56 -29.54 1.19
N ASN A 52 18.26 -29.75 1.46
CA ASN A 52 17.36 -30.55 0.65
C ASN A 52 16.71 -29.76 -0.51
N GLN A 53 17.32 -28.66 -0.95
CA GLN A 53 16.86 -27.81 -2.07
C GLN A 53 15.49 -27.13 -1.83
N ASN A 54 14.99 -27.17 -0.59
CA ASN A 54 13.77 -26.48 -0.22
C ASN A 54 14.07 -25.06 0.27
N TRP A 55 13.11 -24.16 0.02
CA TRP A 55 13.13 -22.81 0.54
C TRP A 55 12.14 -22.69 1.68
N VAL A 56 12.58 -22.10 2.79
CA VAL A 56 11.70 -21.73 3.89
C VAL A 56 11.81 -20.24 4.17
N TYR A 57 10.70 -19.67 4.62
CA TYR A 57 10.59 -18.27 4.97
C TYR A 57 10.56 -18.14 6.48
N LEU A 58 11.49 -17.38 7.04
CA LEU A 58 11.46 -16.95 8.44
C LEU A 58 10.91 -15.52 8.48
N ALA A 59 9.74 -15.34 9.09
CA ALA A 59 9.13 -14.03 9.30
C ALA A 59 9.26 -13.64 10.78
N THR A 60 9.89 -12.49 11.05
CA THR A 60 10.02 -11.93 12.41
C THR A 60 9.23 -10.63 12.50
N LEU A 61 8.35 -10.53 13.48
CA LEU A 61 7.51 -9.35 13.70
C LEU A 61 8.13 -8.43 14.73
N PHE A 62 8.28 -7.15 14.38
CA PHE A 62 8.70 -6.10 15.29
C PHE A 62 7.55 -5.13 15.52
N VAL A 63 7.19 -4.95 16.78
CA VAL A 63 6.24 -3.93 17.20
C VAL A 63 7.07 -2.82 17.80
N VAL A 64 7.07 -1.65 17.17
CA VAL A 64 7.67 -0.45 17.77
C VAL A 64 6.70 0.03 18.86
N PRO A 65 7.07 -0.07 20.15
CA PRO A 65 6.23 0.47 21.21
C PRO A 65 6.12 1.97 21.01
N ARG A 66 4.96 2.56 21.32
CA ARG A 66 4.89 4.02 21.46
C ARG A 66 5.89 4.42 22.54
N SER A 67 7.01 5.02 22.16
CA SER A 67 7.74 5.84 23.12
C SER A 67 6.78 6.96 23.52
N HIS A 68 6.66 7.21 24.82
CA HIS A 68 5.94 8.37 25.31
C HIS A 68 6.66 9.61 24.76
N GLN A 69 6.22 10.11 23.60
CA GLN A 69 6.48 11.45 23.09
C GLN A 69 5.78 12.45 24.02
N ASN A 70 6.26 12.57 25.25
CA ASN A 70 5.89 13.62 26.18
C ASN A 70 7.14 14.01 26.97
N LYS A 71 7.36 15.34 27.01
CA LYS A 71 8.54 16.10 27.46
C LYS A 71 9.43 16.42 26.25
N THR A 72 9.32 17.58 25.62
CA THR A 72 9.31 18.92 26.22
C THR A 72 8.61 19.92 25.30
N LYS A 73 7.56 20.58 25.79
CA LYS A 73 7.19 21.92 25.31
C LYS A 73 8.07 22.90 26.08
N HIS A 74 9.10 23.44 25.44
CA HIS A 74 9.73 24.67 25.93
C HIS A 74 8.93 25.86 25.40
N TRP A 75 8.71 26.79 26.32
CA TRP A 75 7.92 28.03 26.31
C TRP A 75 7.84 28.77 24.98
#